data_AF-A0A7J9I3W7-F1
#
_entry.id   AF-A0A7J9I3W7-F1
#
_cell.length_a   1.000
_cell.length_b   1.000
_cell.length_c   1.000
_cell.angle_alpha   90.00
_cell.angle_beta   90.00
_cell.angle_gamma   90.00
#
_symmetry.space_group_name_H-M   'P 1'
#
loop_
_entity.id
_entity.type
_entity.pdbx_description
1 polymer ?
#
loop_
_entity_poly.entity_id
_entity_poly.type
_entity_poly.pdbx_seq_one_letter_code
_entity_poly.pdbx_strand_id
1 'polypeptide(L)'
;MPIATLSLHSLGYCCQKSPPFSLKSSFLSKPTKTQFSFAFKTTEKRPFSHIVSMSMEAGIGVMGTKLGMMSFFETDGTVVPVTVVGFREGNIVTQVKTSATDGYDAVQVGYRRVRDKKLTKPELGHLGKAGVIPMRHLQEFRLQSVGEFETGQKLAVEEIFKEGDLVDVSGTTIGKGFQ
;
A
#
# COMPACT_ATOMS: atom_id res chain seq x y z
N MET A 1 10.06 -1.45 -15.43
CA MET A 1 10.01 -1.01 -14.02
C MET A 1 8.58 -1.21 -13.54
N PRO A 2 8.32 -2.17 -12.64
CA PRO A 2 6.99 -2.40 -12.11
C PRO A 2 6.56 -1.20 -11.27
N ILE A 3 5.32 -0.79 -11.45
CA ILE A 3 4.69 0.27 -10.66
C ILE A 3 3.98 -0.42 -9.51
N ALA A 4 4.22 0.10 -8.31
CA ALA A 4 3.54 -0.33 -7.12
C ALA A 4 2.38 0.65 -6.88
N THR A 5 1.17 0.14 -6.78
CA THR A 5 0.02 0.87 -6.26
C THR A 5 -0.03 0.61 -4.77
N LEU A 6 -0.01 1.66 -3.96
CA LEU A 6 -0.09 1.61 -2.50
C LEU A 6 -1.46 2.13 -2.07
N SER A 7 -2.24 1.33 -1.35
CA SER A 7 -3.50 1.74 -0.73
C SER A 7 -3.50 1.39 0.76
N LEU A 8 -4.07 2.25 1.59
CA LEU A 8 -4.20 2.01 3.04
C LEU A 8 -5.39 1.12 3.36
N HIS A 9 -5.17 0.11 4.22
CA HIS A 9 -6.26 -0.63 4.84
C HIS A 9 -6.50 -0.04 6.24
N SER A 10 -7.64 0.63 6.44
CA SER A 10 -8.09 1.03 7.78
C SER A 10 -8.66 -0.19 8.51
N LEU A 11 -7.80 -1.11 8.95
CA LEU A 11 -8.19 -2.13 9.91
C LEU A 11 -8.08 -1.54 11.32
N GLY A 12 -9.21 -1.04 11.81
CA GLY A 12 -9.39 -0.71 13.21
C GLY A 12 -9.24 -1.94 14.09
N TYR A 13 -8.09 -2.05 14.76
CA TYR A 13 -7.92 -2.92 15.92
C TYR A 13 -7.21 -2.19 17.05
N CYS A 14 -8.04 -1.67 17.95
CA CYS A 14 -7.91 -1.70 19.40
C CYS A 14 -6.46 -1.60 19.96
N CYS A 15 -6.06 -0.37 20.26
CA CYS A 15 -4.96 -0.06 21.17
C CYS A 15 -5.33 -0.54 22.60
N GLN A 16 -4.98 -1.78 22.95
CA GLN A 16 -4.99 -2.21 24.35
C GLN A 16 -3.63 -1.90 24.98
N LYS A 17 -3.62 -0.79 25.73
CA LYS A 17 -2.62 -0.48 26.75
C LYS A 17 -2.52 -1.64 27.75
N SER A 18 -1.33 -2.16 28.00
CA SER A 18 -1.04 -2.91 29.23
C SER A 18 -0.20 -2.05 30.19
N PRO A 19 -0.56 -1.98 31.48
CA PRO A 19 0.19 -1.22 32.48
C PRO A 19 1.46 -1.97 32.98
N PRO A 20 2.42 -1.27 33.60
CA PRO A 20 3.64 -1.88 34.10
C PRO A 20 3.36 -2.62 35.41
N PHE A 21 3.87 -3.84 35.58
CA PHE A 21 3.78 -4.55 36.87
C PHE A 21 5.14 -5.03 37.36
N SER A 22 5.33 -4.75 38.65
CA SER A 22 6.56 -4.72 39.42
C SER A 22 7.17 -6.08 39.73
N LEU A 23 8.50 -6.06 39.85
CA LEU A 23 9.39 -7.05 40.46
C LEU A 23 8.86 -7.61 41.79
N LYS A 24 8.96 -8.94 41.94
CA LYS A 24 9.25 -9.59 43.23
C LYS A 24 10.22 -10.75 43.03
N SER A 25 11.34 -10.66 43.74
CA SER A 25 12.38 -11.66 43.93
C SER A 25 12.02 -12.61 45.08
N SER A 26 12.15 -13.91 44.87
CA SER A 26 12.42 -14.92 45.91
C SER A 26 12.60 -16.28 45.23
N PHE A 27 13.82 -16.78 45.12
CA PHE A 27 14.48 -17.73 46.05
C PHE A 27 14.28 -19.21 45.68
N LEU A 28 15.38 -19.81 45.20
CA LEU A 28 15.82 -21.23 45.20
C LEU A 28 14.82 -22.38 44.92
N SER A 29 15.13 -23.24 43.92
CA SER A 29 15.96 -24.46 44.11
C SER A 29 16.02 -25.38 42.87
N LYS A 30 17.26 -25.65 42.41
CA LYS A 30 17.92 -26.83 41.78
C LYS A 30 17.20 -27.87 40.86
N PRO A 31 17.99 -28.58 40.00
CA PRO A 31 17.59 -29.01 38.65
C PRO A 31 17.32 -30.52 38.54
N THR A 32 16.44 -30.95 37.63
CA THR A 32 16.52 -32.29 37.01
C THR A 32 15.66 -32.43 35.74
N LYS A 33 16.30 -33.01 34.73
CA LYS A 33 15.75 -33.81 33.60
C LYS A 33 14.87 -33.09 32.58
N THR A 34 15.55 -32.65 31.52
CA THR A 34 15.32 -33.10 30.14
C THR A 34 14.07 -33.96 29.95
N GLN A 35 13.00 -33.36 29.43
CA GLN A 35 12.23 -33.85 28.29
C GLN A 35 11.70 -32.64 27.52
N PHE A 36 12.35 -32.35 26.39
CA PHE A 36 11.92 -31.35 25.43
C PHE A 36 10.80 -31.96 24.60
N SER A 37 9.56 -31.93 25.10
CA SER A 37 8.38 -32.12 24.25
C SER A 37 8.09 -30.79 23.57
N PHE A 38 8.83 -30.52 22.49
CA PHE A 38 8.48 -29.43 21.58
C PHE A 38 7.20 -29.85 20.87
N ALA A 39 6.06 -29.49 21.45
CA ALA A 39 4.78 -29.53 20.77
C ALA A 39 4.88 -28.58 19.59
N PHE A 40 5.25 -29.12 18.43
CA PHE A 40 5.19 -28.46 17.15
C PHE A 40 3.73 -28.08 16.94
N LYS A 41 3.38 -26.84 17.30
CA LYS A 41 2.09 -26.27 16.93
C LYS A 41 2.05 -26.34 15.40
N THR A 42 1.19 -27.22 14.91
CA THR A 42 0.75 -27.27 13.52
C THR A 42 0.51 -25.83 13.08
N THR A 43 1.36 -25.30 12.23
CA THR A 43 1.07 -24.07 11.52
C THR A 43 -0.15 -24.39 10.67
N GLU A 44 -1.34 -23.99 11.15
CA GLU A 44 -2.55 -24.02 10.35
C GLU A 44 -2.24 -23.30 9.04
N LYS A 45 -2.23 -24.07 7.95
CA LYS A 45 -2.17 -23.53 6.60
C LYS A 45 -3.44 -22.71 6.43
N ARG A 46 -3.32 -21.39 6.54
CA ARG A 46 -4.40 -20.47 6.19
C ARG A 46 -4.83 -20.80 4.76
N PRO A 47 -6.12 -21.09 4.51
CA PRO A 47 -6.58 -21.41 3.17
C PRO A 47 -6.25 -20.22 2.25
N PHE A 48 -5.44 -20.50 1.23
CA PHE A 48 -5.05 -19.53 0.22
C PHE A 48 -6.25 -19.32 -0.71
N SER A 49 -7.18 -18.46 -0.28
CA SER A 49 -8.31 -18.02 -1.08
C SER A 49 -8.64 -16.57 -0.74
N HIS A 50 -7.67 -15.68 -0.85
CA HIS A 50 -7.97 -14.29 -1.09
C HIS A 50 -7.87 -14.06 -2.60
N ILE A 51 -9.01 -14.13 -3.27
CA ILE A 51 -9.21 -13.30 -4.45
C ILE A 51 -8.99 -11.87 -3.94
N VAL A 52 -7.89 -11.24 -4.34
CA VAL A 52 -7.64 -9.82 -4.04
C VAL A 52 -8.59 -9.01 -4.93
N SER A 53 -9.87 -9.01 -4.57
CA SER A 53 -10.79 -8.00 -5.04
C SER A 53 -10.46 -6.73 -4.27
N MET A 54 -10.21 -5.62 -4.98
CA MET A 54 -10.04 -4.31 -4.35
C MET A 54 -11.22 -4.08 -3.40
N SER A 55 -10.95 -4.15 -2.10
CA SER A 55 -11.93 -3.94 -1.04
C SER A 55 -12.38 -2.48 -1.12
N MET A 56 -13.69 -2.25 -1.17
CA MET A 56 -14.28 -0.92 -1.29
C MET A 56 -14.03 -0.02 -0.07
N GLU A 57 -13.45 -0.57 1.01
CA GLU A 57 -13.30 0.08 2.32
C GLU A 57 -11.98 0.85 2.49
N ALA A 58 -11.04 0.71 1.54
CA ALA A 58 -9.73 1.34 1.61
C ALA A 58 -9.74 2.75 1.00
N GLY A 59 -9.08 3.70 1.67
CA GLY A 59 -8.95 5.10 1.22
C GLY A 59 -8.18 5.25 -0.10
N ILE A 60 -7.94 6.49 -0.52
CA ILE A 60 -7.28 6.74 -1.79
C ILE A 60 -5.84 6.19 -1.80
N GLY A 61 -5.48 5.51 -2.90
CA GLY A 61 -4.14 5.00 -3.09
C GLY A 61 -3.26 5.95 -3.90
N VAL A 62 -1.95 5.73 -3.81
CA VAL A 62 -0.94 6.42 -4.63
C VAL A 62 -0.17 5.42 -5.47
N MET A 63 0.42 5.91 -6.55
CA MET A 63 1.31 5.10 -7.38
C MET A 63 2.76 5.48 -7.12
N GLY A 64 3.62 4.48 -7.10
CA GLY A 64 5.05 4.61 -6.86
C GLY A 64 5.87 3.68 -7.74
N THR A 65 7.17 3.91 -7.80
CA THR A 65 8.11 3.06 -8.54
C THR A 65 9.03 2.35 -7.56
N LYS A 66 9.08 1.02 -7.61
CA LYS A 66 10.05 0.26 -6.83
C LYS A 66 11.46 0.61 -7.29
N LEU A 67 12.26 1.22 -6.42
CA LEU A 67 13.65 1.58 -6.72
C LEU A 67 14.59 0.42 -6.41
N GLY A 68 14.32 -0.32 -5.33
CA GLY A 68 15.17 -1.42 -4.90
C GLY A 68 14.83 -1.89 -3.49
N MET A 69 15.73 -2.69 -2.93
CA MET A 69 15.66 -3.17 -1.56
C MET A 69 16.98 -2.79 -0.86
N MET A 70 16.91 -2.47 0.43
CA MET A 70 18.07 -2.16 1.26
C MET A 70 17.86 -2.68 2.66
N SER A 71 18.94 -2.72 3.45
CA SER A 71 18.86 -3.05 4.87
C SER A 71 18.80 -1.76 5.67
N PHE A 72 17.80 -1.65 6.54
CA PHE A 72 17.66 -0.56 7.51
C PHE A 72 18.05 -1.07 8.90
N PHE A 73 18.81 -0.27 9.63
CA PHE A 73 19.24 -0.60 11.00
C PHE A 73 18.41 0.21 11.98
N GLU A 74 17.75 -0.49 12.90
CA GLU A 74 17.06 0.15 14.02
C GLU A 74 18.04 0.50 15.14
N THR A 75 17.61 1.32 16.10
CA THR A 75 18.43 1.75 17.25
C THR A 75 18.94 0.58 18.10
N ASP A 76 18.19 -0.52 18.09
CA ASP A 76 18.48 -1.72 18.88
C ASP A 76 19.51 -2.65 18.19
N GLY A 77 19.99 -2.27 17.00
CA GLY A 77 20.93 -3.05 16.19
C GLY A 77 20.26 -4.12 15.31
N THR A 78 18.93 -4.22 15.33
CA THR A 78 18.16 -5.12 14.46
C THR A 78 18.25 -4.68 13.00
N VAL A 79 18.45 -5.63 12.09
CA VAL A 79 18.51 -5.39 10.64
C VAL A 79 17.18 -5.76 9.99
N VAL A 80 16.50 -4.77 9.43
CA VAL A 80 15.20 -4.95 8.76
C VAL A 80 15.37 -4.78 7.24
N PRO A 81 14.99 -5.76 6.41
CA PRO A 81 14.99 -5.60 4.96
C PRO A 81 13.81 -4.73 4.53
N VAL A 82 14.10 -3.60 3.90
CA VAL A 82 13.09 -2.62 3.45
C VAL A 82 13.12 -2.47 1.94
N THR A 83 11.94 -2.23 1.35
CA THR A 83 11.81 -1.87 -0.07
C THR A 83 11.70 -0.37 -0.20
N VAL A 84 12.56 0.24 -1.02
CA VAL A 84 12.49 1.67 -1.31
C VAL A 84 11.52 1.90 -2.46
N VAL A 85 10.44 2.63 -2.17
CA VAL A 85 9.47 3.09 -3.18
C VAL A 85 9.75 4.56 -3.46
N GLY A 86 10.10 4.86 -4.70
CA GLY A 86 10.37 6.21 -5.17
C GLY A 86 9.14 6.80 -5.85
N PHE A 87 8.84 8.06 -5.52
CA PHE A 87 7.80 8.84 -6.16
C PHE A 87 8.40 9.78 -7.20
N ARG A 88 7.72 9.91 -8.33
CA ARG A 88 8.05 10.87 -9.39
C ARG A 88 6.90 11.86 -9.52
N GLU A 89 7.14 12.91 -10.29
CA GLU A 89 6.09 13.87 -10.66
C GLU A 89 4.87 13.14 -11.25
N GLY A 90 3.73 13.29 -10.59
CA GLY A 90 2.50 12.55 -10.81
C GLY A 90 1.64 12.50 -9.52
N ASN A 91 0.79 11.49 -9.42
CA ASN A 91 -0.24 11.31 -8.40
C ASN A 91 -1.24 12.47 -8.39
N ILE A 92 -1.81 12.75 -9.56
CA ILE A 92 -2.79 13.81 -9.76
C ILE A 92 -4.12 13.17 -10.13
N VAL A 93 -5.21 13.62 -9.53
CA VAL A 93 -6.56 13.18 -9.86
C VAL A 93 -6.91 13.63 -11.27
N THR A 94 -7.21 12.69 -12.17
CA THR A 94 -7.54 12.99 -13.57
C THR A 94 -9.03 13.02 -13.83
N GLN A 95 -9.78 12.14 -13.17
CA GLN A 95 -11.22 12.03 -13.35
C GLN A 95 -11.88 11.54 -12.07
N VAL A 96 -13.01 12.14 -11.74
CA VAL A 96 -13.89 11.69 -10.66
C VAL A 96 -15.11 11.01 -11.29
N LYS A 97 -15.34 9.74 -10.95
CA LYS A 97 -16.47 8.95 -11.41
C LYS A 97 -17.49 8.85 -10.31
N THR A 98 -18.75 9.08 -10.67
CA THR A 98 -19.89 9.03 -9.74
C THR A 98 -20.88 7.97 -10.19
N SER A 99 -21.58 7.38 -9.24
CA SER A 99 -22.65 6.41 -9.47
C SER A 99 -23.70 6.88 -10.48
N ALA A 100 -24.01 8.17 -10.53
CA ALA A 100 -24.97 8.74 -11.48
C ALA A 100 -24.48 8.75 -12.95
N THR A 101 -23.17 8.92 -13.18
CA THR A 101 -22.60 9.04 -14.55
C THR A 101 -22.01 7.73 -15.04
N ASP A 102 -21.25 7.03 -14.18
CA ASP A 102 -20.45 5.85 -14.54
C ASP A 102 -20.96 4.54 -13.92
N GLY A 103 -21.96 4.61 -13.03
CA GLY A 103 -22.56 3.45 -12.36
C GLY A 103 -21.80 2.95 -11.13
N TYR A 104 -20.68 3.60 -10.75
CA TYR A 104 -19.95 3.36 -9.50
C TYR A 104 -19.11 4.57 -9.11
N ASP A 105 -18.70 4.58 -7.85
CA ASP A 105 -17.93 5.66 -7.24
C ASP A 105 -16.43 5.31 -7.26
N ALA A 106 -15.64 6.13 -7.97
CA ALA A 106 -14.20 5.93 -8.10
C ALA A 106 -13.44 7.22 -8.45
N VAL A 107 -12.17 7.26 -8.04
CA VAL A 107 -11.24 8.32 -8.41
C VAL A 107 -10.16 7.75 -9.31
N GLN A 108 -9.99 8.36 -10.48
CA GLN A 108 -8.87 8.06 -11.37
C GLN A 108 -7.69 8.95 -11.04
N VAL A 109 -6.53 8.33 -10.82
CA VAL A 109 -5.27 9.00 -10.49
C VAL A 109 -4.24 8.68 -11.56
N GLY A 110 -3.53 9.72 -12.00
CA GLY A 110 -2.44 9.60 -12.95
C GLY A 110 -1.06 9.66 -12.31
N TYR A 111 -0.12 8.89 -12.85
CA TYR A 111 1.26 8.80 -12.38
C TYR A 111 2.27 8.80 -13.52
N ARG A 112 3.45 9.35 -13.20
CA ARG A 112 4.64 9.46 -14.06
C ARG A 112 4.43 10.38 -15.25
N ARG A 113 4.92 11.62 -15.14
CA ARG A 113 4.99 12.57 -16.24
C ARG A 113 5.75 12.03 -17.46
N VAL A 114 5.23 12.32 -18.64
CA VAL A 114 5.83 11.98 -19.94
C VAL A 114 5.77 13.17 -20.88
N ARG A 115 6.63 13.22 -21.91
CA ARG A 115 6.52 14.19 -23.01
C ARG A 115 5.29 13.88 -23.88
N ASP A 116 4.61 14.90 -24.37
CA ASP A 116 3.37 14.79 -25.16
C ASP A 116 3.50 13.84 -26.35
N LYS A 117 4.64 13.86 -27.04
CA LYS A 117 4.91 13.02 -28.22
C LYS A 117 4.87 11.50 -27.94
N LYS A 118 4.90 11.08 -26.67
CA LYS A 118 4.87 9.66 -26.29
C LYS A 118 3.47 9.17 -25.93
N LEU A 119 2.49 10.08 -25.83
CA LEU A 119 1.09 9.74 -25.60
C LEU A 119 0.34 9.74 -26.91
N THR A 120 -0.73 8.96 -26.97
CA THR A 120 -1.63 8.93 -28.11
C THR A 120 -2.58 10.15 -28.06
N LYS A 121 -3.12 10.55 -29.21
CA LYS A 121 -4.09 11.66 -29.31
C LYS A 121 -5.29 11.55 -28.34
N PRO A 122 -5.96 10.39 -28.17
CA PRO A 122 -7.08 10.28 -27.23
C PRO A 122 -6.65 10.45 -25.77
N GLU A 123 -5.49 9.91 -25.37
CA GLU A 123 -4.96 10.07 -24.01
C GLU A 123 -4.63 11.53 -23.71
N LEU A 124 -4.01 12.24 -24.67
CA LEU A 124 -3.76 13.67 -24.54
C LEU A 124 -5.04 14.48 -24.44
N GLY A 125 -6.06 14.14 -25.24
CA GLY A 125 -7.37 14.78 -25.15
C GLY A 125 -8.05 14.57 -23.80
N HIS A 126 -7.95 13.35 -23.24
CA HIS A 126 -8.47 13.03 -21.91
C HIS A 126 -7.80 13.85 -20.81
N LEU A 127 -6.46 13.86 -20.78
CA LEU A 127 -5.68 14.63 -19.80
C LEU A 127 -5.84 16.14 -19.99
N GLY A 128 -5.98 16.60 -21.24
CA GLY A 128 -6.23 18.00 -21.57
C GLY A 128 -7.57 18.52 -21.05
N LYS A 129 -8.62 17.68 -21.03
CA LYS A 129 -9.92 18.05 -20.44
C LYS A 129 -9.83 18.32 -18.94
N ALA A 130 -9.00 17.55 -18.24
CA ALA A 130 -8.74 17.73 -16.82
C ALA A 130 -7.70 18.84 -16.53
N GLY A 131 -7.08 19.42 -17.56
CA GLY A 131 -6.05 20.46 -17.40
C GLY A 131 -4.76 19.97 -16.73
N VAL A 132 -4.51 18.66 -16.74
CA VAL A 132 -3.37 18.05 -16.03
C VAL A 132 -2.17 17.80 -16.94
N ILE A 133 -1.02 17.58 -16.32
CA ILE A 133 0.19 17.19 -17.04
C ILE A 133 0.02 15.84 -17.77
N PRO A 134 0.71 15.63 -18.91
CA PRO A 134 0.76 14.35 -19.60
C PRO A 134 1.37 13.25 -18.71
N MET A 135 0.60 12.21 -18.38
CA MET A 135 0.99 11.10 -17.50
C MET A 135 0.86 9.75 -18.21
N ARG A 136 1.73 8.79 -17.87
CA ARG A 136 1.76 7.48 -18.55
C ARG A 136 0.75 6.48 -18.00
N HIS A 137 0.58 6.49 -16.69
CA HIS A 137 -0.13 5.44 -15.98
C HIS A 137 -1.36 6.05 -15.34
N LEU A 138 -2.52 5.49 -15.63
CA LEU A 138 -3.80 5.85 -15.04
C LEU A 138 -4.30 4.62 -14.28
N GLN A 139 -4.69 4.81 -13.02
CA GLN A 139 -5.29 3.78 -12.18
C GLN A 139 -6.54 4.35 -11.52
N GLU A 140 -7.49 3.46 -11.24
CA GLU A 140 -8.75 3.82 -10.62
C GLU A 140 -8.81 3.22 -9.22
N PHE A 141 -9.19 4.04 -8.26
CA PHE A 141 -9.44 3.64 -6.88
C PHE A 141 -10.93 3.74 -6.61
N ARG A 142 -11.55 2.62 -6.28
CA ARG A 142 -12.97 2.57 -5.91
C ARG A 142 -13.12 3.01 -4.46
N LEU A 143 -14.03 3.93 -4.21
CA LEU A 143 -14.27 4.52 -2.89
C LEU A 143 -15.76 4.49 -2.57
N GLN A 144 -16.12 4.48 -1.29
CA GLN A 144 -17.51 4.61 -0.85
C GLN A 144 -18.05 6.04 -0.96
N SER A 145 -17.16 7.04 -0.93
CA SER A 145 -17.52 8.45 -1.03
C SER A 145 -16.45 9.20 -1.80
N VAL A 146 -16.87 9.98 -2.80
CA VAL A 146 -15.97 10.64 -3.76
C VAL A 146 -15.99 12.17 -3.64
N GLY A 147 -16.86 12.71 -2.79
CA GLY A 147 -17.15 14.15 -2.73
C GLY A 147 -15.99 15.04 -2.25
N GLU A 148 -14.91 14.46 -1.76
CA GLU A 148 -13.74 15.18 -1.24
C GLU A 148 -12.66 15.42 -2.28
N PHE A 149 -12.79 14.85 -3.49
CA PHE A 149 -11.76 14.91 -4.52
C PHE A 149 -12.18 15.77 -5.71
N GLU A 150 -11.28 16.64 -6.12
CA GLU A 150 -11.45 17.48 -7.31
C GLU A 150 -10.49 17.06 -8.43
N THR A 151 -10.93 17.24 -9.68
CA THR A 151 -10.08 16.99 -10.85
C THR A 151 -8.91 17.98 -10.86
N GLY A 152 -7.69 17.48 -11.02
CA GLY A 152 -6.46 18.28 -10.99
C GLY A 152 -5.81 18.37 -9.60
N GLN A 153 -6.45 17.86 -8.56
CA GLN A 153 -5.87 17.81 -7.22
C GLN A 153 -4.64 16.88 -7.19
N LYS A 154 -3.55 17.37 -6.60
CA LYS A 154 -2.33 16.60 -6.38
C LYS A 154 -2.40 15.89 -5.03
N LEU A 155 -2.14 14.59 -5.03
CA LEU A 155 -2.10 13.76 -3.84
C LEU A 155 -0.68 13.74 -3.27
N ALA A 156 -0.51 14.32 -2.08
CA ALA A 156 0.75 14.30 -1.34
C ALA A 156 0.87 12.99 -0.56
N VAL A 157 1.96 12.25 -0.78
CA VAL A 157 2.21 10.96 -0.12
C VAL A 157 2.35 11.12 1.39
N GLU A 158 2.97 12.23 1.82
CA GLU A 158 3.21 12.55 3.24
C GLU A 158 1.93 12.76 4.05
N GLU A 159 0.86 13.22 3.39
CA GLU A 159 -0.44 13.44 4.04
C GLU A 159 -1.24 12.13 4.14
N ILE A 160 -1.04 11.23 3.19
CA ILE A 160 -1.79 9.99 3.06
C ILE A 160 -1.21 8.90 3.96
N PHE A 161 0.11 8.73 4.02
CA PHE A 161 0.76 7.66 4.77
C PHE A 161 1.48 8.20 6.00
N LYS A 162 1.23 7.59 7.16
CA LYS A 162 1.94 7.86 8.40
C LYS A 162 2.83 6.67 8.77
N GLU A 163 3.85 6.94 9.56
CA GLU A 163 4.74 5.90 10.07
C GLU A 163 3.96 4.89 10.93
N GLY A 164 4.15 3.61 10.66
CA GLY A 164 3.45 2.52 11.35
C GLY A 164 2.14 2.05 10.69
N ASP A 165 1.68 2.72 9.63
CA ASP A 165 0.49 2.31 8.90
C ASP A 165 0.69 1.00 8.12
N LEU A 166 -0.35 0.18 8.09
CA LEU A 166 -0.40 -1.01 7.26
C LEU A 166 -0.83 -0.63 5.84
N VAL A 167 0.00 -1.00 4.86
CA VAL A 167 -0.21 -0.67 3.46
C VAL A 167 -0.35 -1.93 2.61
N ASP A 168 -1.32 -1.90 1.71
CA ASP A 168 -1.49 -2.90 0.67
C ASP A 168 -0.74 -2.48 -0.58
N VAL A 169 0.08 -3.39 -1.12
CA VAL A 169 0.91 -3.14 -2.29
C VAL A 169 0.48 -4.05 -3.44
N SER A 170 0.04 -3.45 -4.54
CA SER A 170 -0.25 -4.15 -5.78
C SER A 170 0.77 -3.81 -6.85
N GLY A 171 1.20 -4.79 -7.65
CA GLY A 171 2.12 -4.57 -8.75
C GLY A 171 2.31 -5.80 -9.62
N THR A 172 2.86 -5.62 -10.81
CA THR A 172 3.18 -6.72 -11.71
C THR A 172 4.39 -7.51 -11.20
N THR A 173 4.22 -8.81 -11.02
CA THR A 173 5.29 -9.73 -10.60
C THR A 173 6.27 -10.03 -11.73
N ILE A 174 7.43 -10.61 -11.39
CA ILE A 174 8.43 -11.02 -12.38
C ILE A 174 7.93 -12.28 -13.10
N GLY A 175 7.67 -12.17 -14.40
CA GLY A 175 7.36 -13.32 -15.25
C GLY A 175 8.59 -14.21 -15.45
N LYS A 176 8.45 -15.52 -15.23
CA LYS A 176 9.55 -16.50 -15.39
C LYS A 176 9.68 -17.09 -16.80
N GLY A 177 8.76 -16.75 -17.71
CA GLY A 177 8.73 -17.31 -19.08
C GLY A 177 8.08 -18.69 -19.12
N PHE A 178 8.53 -19.54 -20.04
CA PHE A 178 8.09 -20.92 -20.18
C PHE A 178 8.93 -21.80 -19.22
N GLN A 179 8.30 -22.33 -18.18
CA GLN A 179 8.89 -23.19 -17.14
C GLN A 179 8.08 -24.49 -17.02
#